data_AF-A9UUE1-F1
#
_entry.id   AF-A9UUE1-F1
#
_cell.length_a   1.000
_cell.length_b   1.000
_cell.length_c   1.000
_cell.angle_alpha   90.00
_cell.angle_beta   90.00
_cell.angle_gamma   90.00
#
_symmetry.space_group_name_H-M   'P 1'
#
loop_
_entity.id
_entity.type
_entity.pdbx_description
1 polymer ?
#
loop_
_entity_poly.entity_id
_entity_poly.type
_entity_poly.pdbx_seq_one_letter_code
_entity_poly.pdbx_strand_id
1 'polypeptide(L)'
;MAELLADSKAAVEATAEAIIEQLENTSAEVAQKDQDIELEQAGSGDGSGAKPVPDSSRSTTFTIAAFHDGGATCVLHTNDFCEARLPSLCLPRGVRVGTVLHLQVDVDTDTTRDQVDQLAALQTKLLVEMEHGQ
;
A
#
# COMPACT_ATOMS: atom_id res chain seq x y z
N MET A 1 14.63 31.03 16.44
CA MET A 1 14.71 30.22 15.20
C MET A 1 15.00 28.76 15.52
N ALA A 2 16.05 28.42 16.27
CA ALA A 2 16.36 27.03 16.69
C ALA A 2 15.19 26.23 17.32
N GLU A 3 14.32 26.88 18.09
CA GLU A 3 13.17 26.22 18.74
C GLU A 3 12.09 25.80 17.74
N LEU A 4 11.85 26.59 16.69
CA LEU A 4 10.90 26.28 15.61
C LEU A 4 11.38 25.10 14.72
N LEU A 5 12.71 24.88 14.69
CA LEU A 5 13.38 23.84 13.89
C LEU A 5 13.25 22.46 14.54
N ALA A 6 13.46 22.39 15.86
CA ALA A 6 13.24 21.17 16.62
C ALA A 6 11.76 20.76 16.58
N ASP A 7 10.85 21.73 16.65
CA ASP A 7 9.41 21.51 16.60
C ASP A 7 8.95 20.94 15.25
N SER A 8 9.46 21.46 14.12
CA SER A 8 9.11 20.94 12.79
C SER A 8 9.68 19.55 12.50
N LYS A 9 10.92 19.26 12.92
CA LYS A 9 11.51 17.92 12.77
C LYS A 9 10.76 16.89 13.60
N ALA A 10 10.49 17.22 14.86
CA ALA A 10 9.72 16.37 15.77
C ALA A 10 8.29 16.17 15.26
N ALA A 11 7.66 17.19 14.66
CA ALA A 11 6.33 17.06 14.07
C ALA A 11 6.31 16.11 12.86
N VAL A 12 7.34 16.12 12.01
CA VAL A 12 7.45 15.20 10.86
C VAL A 12 7.71 13.76 11.32
N GLU A 13 8.64 13.56 12.26
CA GLU A 13 8.93 12.24 12.84
C GLU A 13 7.69 11.67 13.55
N ALA A 14 7.01 12.46 14.39
CA ALA A 14 5.80 12.05 15.08
C ALA A 14 4.62 11.76 14.12
N THR A 15 4.49 12.51 13.04
CA THR A 15 3.47 12.27 12.02
C THR A 15 3.78 10.97 11.25
N ALA A 16 5.05 10.72 10.93
CA ALA A 16 5.46 9.49 10.25
C ALA A 16 5.24 8.25 11.13
N GLU A 17 5.60 8.32 12.42
CA GLU A 17 5.34 7.23 13.38
C GLU A 17 3.83 6.98 13.53
N ALA A 18 3.00 8.03 13.62
CA ALA A 18 1.56 7.88 13.68
C ALA A 18 0.96 7.26 12.40
N ILE A 19 1.50 7.60 11.23
CA ILE A 19 1.07 7.00 9.95
C ILE A 19 1.47 5.52 9.88
N ILE A 20 2.69 5.17 10.29
CA ILE A 20 3.16 3.78 10.32
C ILE A 20 2.31 2.96 11.29
N GLU A 21 2.08 3.45 12.51
CA GLU A 21 1.24 2.76 13.51
C GLU A 21 -0.20 2.58 13.01
N GLN A 22 -0.77 3.59 12.35
CA GLN A 22 -2.10 3.47 11.73
C GLN A 22 -2.12 2.47 10.57
N LEU A 23 -1.08 2.40 9.75
CA LEU A 23 -0.96 1.42 8.67
C LEU A 23 -0.84 -0.01 9.21
N GLU A 24 -0.05 -0.21 10.26
CA GLU A 24 0.08 -1.50 10.95
C GLU A 24 -1.26 -1.93 11.58
N ASN A 25 -1.97 -1.02 12.25
CA ASN A 25 -3.27 -1.31 12.86
C ASN A 25 -4.36 -1.58 11.80
N THR A 26 -4.40 -0.76 10.73
CA THR A 26 -5.35 -0.96 9.61
C THR A 26 -5.06 -2.28 8.87
N SER A 27 -3.79 -2.68 8.76
CA SER A 27 -3.42 -3.99 8.21
C SER A 27 -3.98 -5.12 9.08
N ALA A 28 -3.83 -5.02 10.40
CA ALA A 28 -4.34 -6.00 11.36
C ALA A 28 -5.88 -6.08 11.38
N GLU A 29 -6.59 -4.95 11.38
CA GLU A 29 -8.07 -4.92 11.38
C GLU A 29 -8.66 -5.55 10.11
N VAL A 30 -8.03 -5.34 8.96
CA VAL A 30 -8.53 -5.94 7.72
C VAL A 30 -8.15 -7.41 7.61
N ALA A 31 -6.97 -7.83 8.08
CA ALA A 31 -6.64 -9.25 8.19
C ALA A 31 -7.66 -10.01 9.07
N GLN A 32 -8.16 -9.36 10.13
CA GLN A 32 -9.19 -9.93 10.98
C GLN A 32 -10.55 -10.05 10.28
N LYS A 33 -10.90 -9.11 9.37
CA LYS A 33 -12.12 -9.21 8.55
C LYS A 33 -12.00 -10.27 7.44
N ASP A 34 -10.82 -10.46 6.86
CA ASP A 34 -10.58 -11.51 5.87
C ASP A 34 -10.71 -12.91 6.52
N GLN A 35 -10.20 -13.06 7.76
CA GLN A 35 -10.36 -14.29 8.54
C GLN A 35 -11.82 -14.58 8.92
N ASP A 36 -12.62 -13.56 9.21
CA ASP A 36 -14.05 -13.73 9.50
C ASP A 36 -14.81 -14.24 8.26
N ILE A 37 -14.43 -13.76 7.06
CA ILE A 37 -14.98 -14.22 5.78
C ILE A 37 -14.51 -15.65 5.46
N GLU A 38 -13.25 -16.00 5.70
CA GLU A 38 -12.75 -17.37 5.53
C GLU A 38 -13.37 -18.35 6.53
N LEU A 39 -13.60 -17.96 7.78
CA LEU A 39 -14.24 -18.79 8.81
C LEU A 39 -15.74 -19.02 8.53
N GLU A 40 -16.45 -18.02 8.01
CA GLU A 40 -17.84 -18.19 7.55
C GLU A 40 -17.93 -19.13 6.33
N GLN A 41 -16.91 -19.18 5.46
CA GLN A 41 -16.83 -20.17 4.37
C GLN A 41 -16.33 -21.54 4.82
N ALA A 42 -15.55 -21.62 5.90
CA ALA A 42 -14.98 -22.84 6.46
C ALA A 42 -15.89 -23.56 7.49
N GLY A 43 -17.18 -23.21 7.55
CA GLY A 43 -18.22 -23.89 8.36
C GLY A 43 -18.51 -25.36 7.98
N SER A 44 -17.54 -26.07 7.42
CA SER A 44 -17.58 -27.52 7.17
C SER A 44 -16.14 -28.08 7.14
N GLY A 45 -15.43 -28.07 8.26
CA GLY A 45 -14.11 -28.71 8.30
C GLY A 45 -13.40 -28.62 9.65
N ASP A 46 -13.27 -29.77 10.28
CA ASP A 46 -12.62 -30.03 11.57
C ASP A 46 -11.14 -29.61 11.63
N GLY A 47 -10.74 -28.97 12.73
CA GLY A 47 -9.47 -29.28 13.40
C GLY A 47 -8.22 -28.43 13.10
N SER A 48 -7.57 -28.05 14.22
CA SER A 48 -6.14 -27.74 14.40
C SER A 48 -5.71 -26.28 14.35
N GLY A 49 -5.49 -25.74 15.56
CA GLY A 49 -4.88 -24.44 15.79
C GLY A 49 -3.42 -24.38 15.31
N ALA A 50 -3.21 -23.62 14.25
CA ALA A 50 -2.00 -22.83 14.05
C ALA A 50 -2.42 -21.37 14.21
N LYS A 51 -1.69 -20.57 15.01
CA LYS A 51 -1.90 -19.11 15.00
C LYS A 51 -1.43 -18.61 13.63
N PRO A 52 -2.31 -18.10 12.76
CA PRO A 52 -1.89 -17.55 11.48
C PRO A 52 -1.05 -16.30 11.74
N VAL A 53 0.13 -16.26 11.15
CA VAL A 53 0.95 -15.05 11.04
C VAL A 53 0.17 -14.07 10.15
N PRO A 54 0.03 -12.78 10.51
CA PRO A 54 -0.67 -11.82 9.65
C PRO A 54 0.13 -11.63 8.37
N ASP A 55 -0.41 -12.14 7.26
CA ASP A 55 0.07 -11.83 5.92
C ASP A 55 -0.48 -10.43 5.59
N SER A 56 0.36 -9.38 5.65
CA SER A 56 -0.01 -8.00 5.27
C SER A 56 -0.28 -7.84 3.76
N SER A 57 -0.17 -8.94 3.02
CA SER A 57 -0.36 -9.04 1.59
C SER A 57 -1.82 -9.31 1.27
N ARG A 58 -2.46 -8.39 0.53
CA ARG A 58 -3.83 -8.58 0.03
C ARG A 58 -3.79 -9.05 -1.41
N SER A 59 -4.54 -10.10 -1.71
CA SER A 59 -4.70 -10.57 -3.08
C SER A 59 -6.11 -10.28 -3.60
N THR A 60 -6.22 -9.93 -4.88
CA THR A 60 -7.51 -9.76 -5.57
C THR A 60 -7.38 -10.19 -7.01
N THR A 61 -8.47 -10.76 -7.53
CA THR A 61 -8.56 -11.18 -8.93
C THR A 61 -9.29 -10.14 -9.75
N PHE A 62 -8.71 -9.74 -10.87
CA PHE A 62 -9.28 -8.80 -11.83
C PHE A 62 -9.39 -9.44 -13.22
N THR A 63 -10.41 -9.06 -13.97
CA THR A 63 -10.50 -9.36 -15.40
C THR A 63 -10.25 -8.09 -16.21
N ILE A 64 -9.43 -8.18 -17.25
CA ILE A 64 -9.23 -7.07 -18.19
C ILE A 64 -10.51 -6.87 -19.00
N ALA A 65 -11.20 -5.76 -18.77
CA ALA A 65 -12.45 -5.43 -19.43
C ALA A 65 -12.22 -4.70 -20.77
N ALA A 66 -11.29 -3.75 -20.81
CA ALA A 66 -11.03 -2.95 -22.01
C ALA A 66 -9.65 -2.28 -21.97
N PHE A 67 -9.19 -1.84 -23.15
CA PHE A 67 -8.08 -0.91 -23.30
C PHE A 67 -8.59 0.40 -23.93
N HIS A 68 -8.21 1.53 -23.34
CA HIS A 68 -8.54 2.87 -23.80
C HIS A 68 -7.28 3.65 -24.21
N ASP A 69 -7.48 4.82 -24.80
CA ASP A 69 -6.41 5.76 -25.16
C ASP A 69 -5.32 5.12 -26.03
N GLY A 70 -5.74 4.38 -27.07
CA GLY A 70 -4.83 3.67 -27.97
C GLY A 70 -4.05 2.54 -27.30
N GLY A 71 -4.48 2.07 -26.12
CA GLY A 71 -3.83 1.02 -25.35
C GLY A 71 -3.03 1.49 -24.14
N ALA A 72 -3.03 2.79 -23.82
CA ALA A 72 -2.28 3.33 -22.69
C ALA A 72 -2.92 3.02 -21.33
N THR A 73 -4.25 2.91 -21.29
CA THR A 73 -5.02 2.67 -20.07
C THR A 73 -5.76 1.34 -20.16
N CYS A 74 -5.69 0.53 -19.11
CA CYS A 74 -6.43 -0.71 -18.96
C CYS A 74 -7.54 -0.55 -17.93
N VAL A 75 -8.74 -1.03 -18.26
CA VAL A 75 -9.87 -1.13 -17.35
C VAL A 75 -9.95 -2.55 -16.82
N LEU A 76 -10.04 -2.68 -15.51
CA LEU A 76 -10.03 -3.93 -14.76
C LEU A 76 -11.33 -4.02 -13.96
N HIS A 77 -12.00 -5.17 -14.00
CA HIS A 77 -13.18 -5.44 -13.20
C HIS A 77 -12.92 -6.56 -12.19
N THR A 78 -13.36 -6.36 -10.95
CA THR A 78 -13.44 -7.45 -9.96
C THR A 78 -14.77 -8.19 -10.08
N ASN A 79 -14.86 -9.34 -9.41
CA ASN A 79 -16.13 -10.09 -9.29
C ASN A 79 -17.21 -9.30 -8.55
N ASP A 80 -16.80 -8.40 -7.65
CA ASP A 80 -17.69 -7.50 -6.89
C ASP A 80 -18.08 -6.23 -7.65
N PHE A 81 -17.95 -6.25 -8.99
CA PHE A 81 -18.31 -5.14 -9.88
C PHE A 81 -17.53 -3.84 -9.61
N CYS A 82 -16.37 -3.91 -8.96
CA CYS A 82 -15.49 -2.76 -8.81
C CYS A 82 -14.69 -2.55 -10.11
N GLU A 83 -14.66 -1.31 -10.58
CA GLU A 83 -13.82 -0.90 -11.70
C GLU A 83 -12.54 -0.23 -11.19
N ALA A 84 -11.39 -0.70 -11.67
CA ALA A 84 -10.10 -0.06 -11.51
C ALA A 84 -9.50 0.30 -12.87
N ARG A 85 -8.72 1.38 -12.90
CA ARG A 85 -7.97 1.81 -14.08
C ARG A 85 -6.50 1.82 -13.77
N LEU A 86 -5.73 1.07 -14.55
CA LEU A 86 -4.27 1.02 -14.42
C LEU A 86 -3.59 1.39 -15.74
N PRO A 87 -2.42 2.03 -15.69
CA PRO A 87 -1.56 2.16 -16.86
C PRO A 87 -1.23 0.77 -17.41
N SER A 88 -1.39 0.57 -18.72
CA SER A 88 -1.11 -0.72 -19.36
C SER A 88 0.36 -1.13 -19.26
N LEU A 89 1.27 -0.16 -19.04
CA LEU A 89 2.69 -0.40 -18.80
C LEU A 89 2.95 -1.19 -17.50
N CYS A 90 2.03 -1.15 -16.54
CA CYS A 90 2.13 -1.89 -15.29
C CYS A 90 1.67 -3.35 -15.44
N LEU A 91 1.14 -3.73 -16.61
CA LEU A 91 0.64 -5.08 -16.85
C LEU A 91 1.72 -5.99 -17.44
N PRO A 92 1.63 -7.31 -17.20
CA PRO A 92 2.46 -8.29 -17.89
C PRO A 92 2.34 -8.16 -19.42
N ARG A 93 3.42 -8.49 -20.13
CA ARG A 93 3.40 -8.43 -21.60
C ARG A 93 2.42 -9.45 -22.17
N GLY A 94 1.70 -9.05 -23.22
CA GLY A 94 0.84 -9.94 -24.00
C GLY A 94 -0.56 -10.18 -23.41
N VAL A 95 -0.91 -9.49 -22.32
CA VAL A 95 -2.27 -9.52 -21.77
C VAL A 95 -3.29 -8.92 -22.76
N ARG A 96 -4.50 -9.46 -22.75
CA ARG A 96 -5.61 -9.08 -23.66
C ARG A 96 -6.91 -8.92 -22.88
N VAL A 97 -7.91 -8.31 -23.51
CA VAL A 97 -9.27 -8.29 -22.97
C VAL A 97 -9.76 -9.71 -22.68
N GLY A 98 -10.39 -9.90 -21.52
CA GLY A 98 -10.80 -11.18 -20.98
C GLY A 98 -9.72 -11.94 -20.19
N THR A 99 -8.48 -11.43 -20.14
CA THR A 99 -7.43 -12.04 -19.31
C THR A 99 -7.74 -11.82 -17.83
N VAL A 100 -7.63 -12.88 -17.05
CA VAL A 100 -7.74 -12.83 -15.58
C VAL A 100 -6.34 -12.63 -14.99
N LEU A 101 -6.22 -11.67 -14.09
CA LEU A 101 -5.00 -11.29 -13.39
C LEU A 101 -5.21 -11.45 -11.88
N HIS A 102 -4.21 -12.02 -11.22
CA HIS A 102 -4.11 -12.00 -9.76
C HIS A 102 -3.18 -10.86 -9.36
N LEU A 103 -3.72 -9.86 -8.67
CA LEU A 103 -2.97 -8.74 -8.13
C LEU A 103 -2.71 -9.01 -6.65
N GLN A 104 -1.45 -8.98 -6.25
CA GLN A 104 -1.04 -8.97 -4.85
C GLN A 104 -0.53 -7.57 -4.52
N VAL A 105 -1.09 -6.98 -3.47
CA VAL A 105 -0.72 -5.67 -2.94
C VAL A 105 -0.12 -5.89 -1.57
N ASP A 106 1.11 -5.43 -1.40
CA ASP A 106 1.86 -5.53 -0.16
C ASP A 106 2.23 -4.14 0.35
N VAL A 107 2.33 -3.98 1.67
CA VAL A 107 2.75 -2.74 2.31
C VAL A 107 4.21 -2.88 2.74
N ASP A 108 5.11 -2.26 1.97
CA ASP A 108 6.54 -2.27 2.26
C ASP A 108 6.91 -1.16 3.26
N THR A 109 6.93 -1.54 4.54
CA THR A 109 7.19 -0.62 5.66
C THR A 109 8.66 -0.20 5.73
N ASP A 110 9.59 -1.04 5.27
CA ASP A 110 11.02 -0.72 5.21
C ASP A 110 11.32 0.42 4.22
N THR A 111 10.80 0.34 3.00
CA THR A 111 10.89 1.42 2.00
C THR A 111 10.20 2.67 2.51
N THR A 112 9.05 2.52 3.18
CA THR A 112 8.35 3.67 3.77
C THR A 112 9.21 4.38 4.80
N ARG A 113 9.89 3.64 5.69
CA ARG A 113 10.80 4.19 6.69
C ARG A 113 12.00 4.87 6.04
N ASP A 114 12.64 4.23 5.07
CA ASP A 114 13.77 4.80 4.33
C ASP A 114 13.39 6.12 3.63
N GLN A 115 12.20 6.20 3.03
CA GLN A 115 11.70 7.44 2.41
C GLN A 115 11.46 8.56 3.43
N VAL A 116 10.97 8.22 4.63
CA VAL A 116 10.81 9.20 5.72
C VAL A 116 12.18 9.73 6.15
N ASP A 117 13.17 8.86 6.34
CA ASP A 117 14.53 9.24 6.71
C ASP A 117 15.17 10.13 5.62
N GLN A 118 14.99 9.77 4.35
CA GLN A 118 15.47 10.58 3.22
C GLN A 118 14.80 11.96 3.18
N LEU A 119 13.50 12.04 3.43
CA LEU A 119 12.77 13.30 3.47
C LEU A 119 13.28 14.19 4.62
N ALA A 120 13.49 13.63 5.80
CA ALA A 120 14.04 14.35 6.95
C ALA A 120 15.47 14.87 6.66
N ALA A 121 16.29 14.07 5.99
CA ALA A 121 17.64 14.47 5.57
C ALA A 121 17.60 15.62 4.55
N LEU A 122 16.71 15.57 3.56
CA LEU A 122 16.53 16.63 2.57
C LEU A 122 16.04 17.93 3.20
N GLN A 123 15.07 17.86 4.13
CA GLN A 123 14.61 19.03 4.88
C GLN A 123 15.74 19.68 5.65
N THR A 124 16.58 18.87 6.31
CA THR A 124 17.75 19.35 7.04
C THR A 124 18.75 20.04 6.11
N LYS A 125 19.03 19.45 4.95
CA LYS A 125 19.98 20.00 3.97
C LYS A 125 19.50 21.33 3.37
N LEU A 126 18.25 21.40 2.93
CA LEU A 126 17.62 22.63 2.43
C LEU A 126 17.72 23.75 3.47
N LEU A 127 17.51 23.42 4.73
CA LEU A 127 17.58 24.38 5.82
C LEU A 127 19.01 24.92 6.04
N VAL A 128 20.01 24.04 6.04
CA VAL A 128 21.43 24.44 6.12
C VAL A 128 21.83 25.33 4.95
N GLU A 129 21.38 25.02 3.73
CA GLU A 129 21.65 25.87 2.56
C GLU A 129 20.96 27.24 2.65
N MET A 130 19.76 27.31 3.25
CA MET A 130 19.09 28.59 3.52
C MET A 130 19.81 29.43 4.60
N GLU A 131 20.41 28.80 5.61
CA GLU A 131 21.18 29.51 6.65
C GLU A 131 22.56 30.00 6.15
N HIS A 132 23.19 29.29 5.22
CA HIS A 132 24.49 29.67 4.64
C HIS A 132 24.38 30.50 3.35
N GLY A 133 23.17 30.72 2.85
CA GLY A 133 22.88 31.52 1.65
C GLY A 133 22.77 33.03 1.87
N GLN A 134 23.21 33.55 3.03
CA GLN A 134 23.37 34.99 3.28
C GLN A 134 24.79 35.49 2.98
#